data_AF-A0A8J2FBN9-F1
#
_entry.id   AF-A0A8J2FBN9-F1
#
_cell.length_a   1.000
_cell.length_b   1.000
_cell.length_c   1.000
_cell.angle_alpha   90.00
_cell.angle_beta   90.00
_cell.angle_gamma   90.00
#
_symmetry.space_group_name_H-M   'P 1'
#
loop_
_entity.id
_entity.type
_entity.pdbx_description
1 polymer ?
#
loop_
_entity_poly.entity_id
_entity_poly.type
_entity_poly.pdbx_seq_one_letter_code
_entity_poly.pdbx_strand_id
1 'polypeptide(L)'
;MERLNQMAANPIDTAKKNKFRFDRNAITPGTPFMEKLNNTLRANIQRQKATDPLWESIPLIIFSGADEPGEGEHKMIDYIRKAKLALSKNFNPHTRHCFYGLDADLIMLSLVSHEPHFSLLREEVNFSRTETKPHLKRSMLAEPTFQLLHLQLLREYLELEFKLDDCKKYFDLNRVIDDLILIWALLGNDFLP
;
A
#
# COMPACT_ATOMS: atom_id res chain seq x y z
N MET A 1 -10.00 -11.49 -11.82
CA MET A 1 -10.49 -12.89 -11.72
C MET A 1 -9.65 -13.69 -10.74
N GLU A 2 -8.32 -13.65 -10.83
CA GLU A 2 -7.42 -14.41 -9.95
C GLU A 2 -7.48 -14.00 -8.47
N ARG A 3 -7.45 -12.69 -8.13
CA ARG A 3 -7.66 -12.24 -6.73
C ARG A 3 -9.02 -12.61 -6.16
N LEU A 4 -10.08 -12.59 -6.98
CA LEU A 4 -11.41 -13.02 -6.53
C LEU A 4 -11.39 -14.50 -6.12
N ASN A 5 -10.65 -15.33 -6.87
CA ASN A 5 -10.44 -16.73 -6.52
C ASN A 5 -9.61 -16.88 -5.24
N GLN A 6 -8.59 -16.05 -5.02
CA GLN A 6 -7.79 -16.05 -3.78
C GLN A 6 -8.61 -15.62 -2.55
N MET A 7 -9.37 -14.52 -2.67
CA MET A 7 -10.30 -14.05 -1.63
C MET A 7 -11.37 -15.11 -1.32
N ALA A 8 -11.83 -15.84 -2.34
CA ALA A 8 -12.76 -16.96 -2.18
C ALA A 8 -12.10 -18.23 -1.62
N ALA A 9 -10.79 -18.43 -1.82
CA ALA A 9 -10.02 -19.59 -1.35
C ALA A 9 -9.57 -19.48 0.12
N ASN A 10 -9.60 -18.27 0.69
CA ASN A 10 -9.38 -18.01 2.12
C ASN A 10 -10.69 -17.64 2.88
N PRO A 11 -11.77 -18.45 2.82
CA PRO A 11 -12.92 -18.19 3.67
C PRO A 11 -12.51 -18.46 5.11
N ILE A 12 -12.51 -17.42 5.94
CA ILE A 12 -12.29 -17.57 7.39
C ILE A 12 -13.39 -18.49 7.92
N ASP A 13 -13.00 -19.67 8.39
CA ASP A 13 -13.85 -20.74 8.92
C ASP A 13 -15.03 -20.18 9.75
N THR A 14 -16.24 -20.28 9.19
CA THR A 14 -17.48 -19.73 9.77
C THR A 14 -18.02 -20.53 10.96
N ALA A 15 -17.26 -21.47 11.52
CA ALA A 15 -17.66 -22.24 12.68
C ALA A 15 -17.72 -21.39 13.97
N LYS A 16 -18.94 -21.03 14.36
CA LYS A 16 -19.39 -20.27 15.56
C LYS A 16 -19.36 -18.74 15.44
N LYS A 17 -20.39 -18.18 14.79
CA LYS A 17 -20.75 -16.75 14.87
C LYS A 17 -21.04 -16.33 16.31
N ASN A 18 -20.03 -15.77 16.98
CA ASN A 18 -20.24 -14.99 18.18
C ASN A 18 -20.92 -13.66 17.76
N LYS A 19 -22.17 -13.41 18.17
CA LYS A 19 -23.00 -12.27 17.70
C LYS A 19 -22.36 -10.88 17.88
N PHE A 20 -21.33 -10.77 18.72
CA PHE A 20 -20.62 -9.53 19.02
C PHE A 20 -19.32 -9.32 18.22
N ARG A 21 -18.91 -10.28 17.37
CA ARG A 21 -17.69 -10.17 16.58
C ARG A 21 -18.02 -9.59 15.22
N PHE A 22 -17.28 -8.54 14.83
CA PHE A 22 -17.38 -7.94 13.50
C PHE A 22 -17.08 -8.99 12.42
N ASP A 23 -17.98 -9.10 11.43
CA ASP A 23 -17.82 -9.98 10.27
C ASP A 23 -16.84 -9.34 9.28
N ARG A 24 -15.65 -9.92 9.14
CA ARG A 24 -14.60 -9.40 8.26
C ARG A 24 -14.98 -9.48 6.79
N ASN A 25 -15.85 -10.42 6.42
CA ASN A 25 -16.35 -10.56 5.05
C ASN A 25 -17.25 -9.38 4.66
N ALA A 26 -17.67 -8.56 5.62
CA ALA A 26 -18.33 -7.29 5.34
C ALA A 26 -17.39 -6.28 4.64
N ILE A 27 -16.07 -6.44 4.75
CA ILE A 27 -15.07 -5.60 4.07
C ILE A 27 -14.85 -6.14 2.65
N THR A 28 -15.87 -6.02 1.82
CA THR A 28 -15.81 -6.38 0.39
C THR A 28 -16.72 -5.43 -0.39
N PRO A 29 -16.28 -4.91 -1.55
CA PRO A 29 -17.14 -4.09 -2.40
C PRO A 29 -18.52 -4.72 -2.65
N GLY A 30 -19.57 -3.91 -2.66
CA GLY A 30 -20.95 -4.36 -2.85
C GLY A 30 -21.69 -4.76 -1.57
N THR A 31 -21.03 -4.81 -0.40
CA THR A 31 -21.74 -5.01 0.87
C THR A 31 -22.40 -3.71 1.36
N PRO A 32 -23.52 -3.79 2.11
CA PRO A 32 -24.13 -2.62 2.74
C PRO A 32 -23.17 -1.89 3.69
N PHE A 33 -22.25 -2.64 4.31
CA PHE A 33 -21.20 -2.05 5.16
C PHE A 33 -20.28 -1.14 4.35
N MET A 34 -19.74 -1.63 3.22
CA MET A 34 -18.83 -0.84 2.39
C MET A 34 -19.53 0.36 1.76
N GLU A 35 -20.79 0.24 1.35
CA GLU A 35 -21.58 1.38 0.86
C GLU A 35 -21.73 2.47 1.94
N LYS A 36 -22.12 2.08 3.15
CA LYS A 36 -22.22 3.01 4.28
C LYS A 36 -20.87 3.64 4.61
N LEU A 37 -19.79 2.85 4.63
CA LEU A 37 -18.43 3.34 4.88
C LEU A 37 -18.02 4.37 3.82
N ASN A 38 -18.26 4.07 2.55
CA ASN A 38 -17.94 4.94 1.43
C ASN A 38 -18.60 6.32 1.55
N ASN A 39 -19.92 6.33 1.80
CA ASN A 39 -20.69 7.56 1.99
C ASN A 39 -20.24 8.32 3.25
N THR A 40 -19.95 7.61 4.33
CA THR A 40 -19.45 8.21 5.58
C THR A 40 -18.09 8.89 5.37
N LEU A 41 -17.16 8.26 4.65
CA LEU A 41 -15.84 8.83 4.37
C LEU A 41 -15.94 10.06 3.47
N ARG A 42 -16.77 10.03 2.42
CA ARG A 42 -17.03 11.21 1.57
C ARG A 42 -17.53 12.40 2.38
N ALA A 43 -18.56 12.18 3.20
CA ALA A 43 -19.11 13.21 4.07
C ALA A 43 -18.06 13.72 5.08
N ASN A 44 -17.24 12.82 5.62
CA ASN A 44 -16.18 13.18 6.55
C ASN A 44 -15.11 14.06 5.89
N ILE A 45 -14.65 13.72 4.68
CA ILE A 45 -13.66 14.52 3.94
C ILE A 45 -14.21 15.93 3.67
N GLN A 46 -15.46 16.04 3.24
CA GLN A 46 -16.12 17.34 3.02
C GLN A 46 -16.20 18.16 4.30
N ARG A 47 -16.60 17.52 5.40
CA ARG A 47 -16.65 18.16 6.72
C ARG A 47 -15.27 18.64 7.17
N GLN A 48 -14.25 17.79 7.10
CA GLN A 48 -12.89 18.14 7.51
C GLN A 48 -12.34 19.31 6.69
N LYS A 49 -12.55 19.32 5.37
CA LYS A 49 -12.14 20.45 4.52
C LYS A 49 -12.84 21.77 4.89
N ALA A 50 -14.07 21.71 5.41
CA ALA A 50 -14.82 22.89 5.83
C ALA A 50 -14.49 23.37 7.26
N THR A 51 -14.02 22.47 8.13
CA THR A 51 -13.85 22.77 9.56
C THR A 51 -12.39 22.83 10.03
N ASP A 52 -11.48 22.16 9.33
CA ASP A 52 -10.08 22.02 9.73
C ASP A 52 -9.17 22.80 8.77
N PRO A 53 -8.50 23.88 9.25
CA PRO A 53 -7.61 24.70 8.43
C PRO A 53 -6.47 23.90 7.76
N LEU A 54 -6.01 22.81 8.38
CA LEU A 54 -4.97 21.97 7.79
C LEU A 54 -5.51 21.25 6.56
N TRP A 55 -6.74 20.75 6.61
CA TRP A 55 -7.38 20.09 5.47
C TRP A 55 -7.75 21.07 4.36
N GLU A 56 -8.14 22.29 4.72
CA GLU A 56 -8.39 23.37 3.77
C GLU A 56 -7.13 23.70 2.96
N SER A 57 -5.96 23.68 3.60
CA SER A 57 -4.67 24.00 2.96
C SER A 57 -4.19 22.95 1.95
N ILE A 58 -4.76 21.74 1.96
CA ILE A 58 -4.36 20.67 1.02
C ILE A 58 -4.88 21.00 -0.39
N PRO A 59 -4.00 21.18 -1.38
CA PRO A 59 -4.41 21.65 -2.71
C PRO A 59 -5.40 20.71 -3.42
N LEU A 60 -5.25 19.40 -3.22
CA LEU A 60 -6.03 18.37 -3.88
C LEU A 60 -6.21 17.17 -2.96
N ILE A 61 -7.46 16.79 -2.70
CA ILE A 61 -7.85 15.57 -2.00
C ILE A 61 -8.67 14.73 -2.97
N ILE A 62 -8.24 13.51 -3.22
CA ILE A 62 -8.93 12.55 -4.08
C ILE A 62 -9.39 11.38 -3.22
N PHE A 63 -10.63 10.95 -3.40
CA PHE A 63 -11.19 9.78 -2.74
C PHE A 63 -11.70 8.80 -3.79
N SER A 64 -11.06 7.63 -3.88
CA SER A 64 -11.49 6.52 -4.74
C SER A 64 -12.08 5.42 -3.88
N GLY A 65 -13.40 5.31 -3.91
CA GLY A 65 -14.18 4.42 -3.04
C GLY A 65 -14.20 2.96 -3.49
N ALA A 66 -14.97 2.15 -2.77
CA ALA A 66 -15.25 0.75 -3.13
C ALA A 66 -16.25 0.62 -4.30
N ASP A 67 -16.89 1.70 -4.71
CA ASP A 67 -17.75 1.81 -5.89
C ASP A 67 -16.96 2.01 -7.19
N GLU A 68 -15.66 2.30 -7.11
CA GLU A 68 -14.77 2.35 -8.27
C GLU A 68 -13.96 1.05 -8.39
N PRO A 69 -14.00 0.38 -9.56
CA PRO A 69 -13.32 -0.90 -9.76
C PRO A 69 -11.80 -0.77 -9.69
N GLY A 70 -11.16 -1.82 -9.18
CA GLY A 70 -9.71 -1.90 -9.02
C GLY A 70 -9.29 -1.94 -7.55
N GLU A 71 -8.18 -2.63 -7.29
CA GLU A 71 -7.58 -2.73 -5.96
C GLU A 71 -6.95 -1.40 -5.55
N GLY A 72 -6.99 -1.09 -4.26
CA GLY A 72 -6.54 0.22 -3.75
C GLY A 72 -5.11 0.56 -4.15
N GLU A 73 -4.18 -0.38 -3.97
CA GLU A 73 -2.76 -0.22 -4.34
C GLU A 73 -2.56 0.04 -5.84
N HIS A 74 -3.24 -0.72 -6.70
CA HIS A 74 -3.16 -0.54 -8.14
C HIS A 74 -3.79 0.78 -8.59
N LYS A 75 -4.90 1.21 -7.97
CA LYS A 75 -5.49 2.53 -8.24
C LYS A 75 -4.54 3.68 -7.90
N MET A 76 -3.81 3.57 -6.78
CA MET A 76 -2.80 4.56 -6.39
C MET A 76 -1.64 4.61 -7.39
N ILE A 77 -1.10 3.45 -7.79
CA ILE A 77 -0.01 3.37 -8.78
C ILE A 77 -0.46 3.89 -10.14
N ASP A 78 -1.65 3.53 -10.60
CA ASP A 78 -2.20 4.02 -11.85
C ASP A 78 -2.39 5.54 -11.84
N TYR A 79 -2.78 6.12 -10.70
CA TYR A 79 -2.83 7.57 -10.54
C TYR A 79 -1.46 8.21 -10.72
N ILE A 80 -0.42 7.71 -10.03
CA ILE A 80 0.96 8.23 -10.17
C ILE A 80 1.41 8.14 -11.63
N ARG A 81 1.21 6.98 -12.27
CA ARG A 81 1.60 6.75 -13.67
C ARG A 81 0.90 7.71 -14.62
N LYS A 82 -0.42 7.87 -14.49
CA LYS A 82 -1.22 8.80 -15.31
C LYS A 82 -0.82 10.25 -15.07
N ALA A 83 -0.57 10.64 -13.82
CA ALA A 83 -0.10 11.98 -13.48
C ALA A 83 1.25 12.29 -14.14
N LYS A 84 2.21 11.37 -14.09
CA LYS A 84 3.50 11.49 -14.79
C LYS A 84 3.34 11.68 -16.29
N LEU A 85 2.51 10.85 -16.93
CA LEU A 85 2.26 10.92 -18.37
C LEU A 85 1.59 12.23 -18.80
N ALA A 86 0.49 12.58 -18.11
CA ALA A 86 -0.30 13.77 -18.42
C ALA A 86 0.47 15.06 -18.16
N LEU A 87 1.30 15.09 -17.12
CA LEU A 87 2.08 16.24 -16.72
C LEU A 87 3.51 16.21 -17.28
N SER A 88 3.88 15.32 -18.19
CA SER A 88 5.27 15.11 -18.64
C SER A 88 6.12 16.36 -18.94
N LYS A 89 5.51 17.51 -19.26
CA LYS A 89 6.21 18.81 -19.39
C LYS A 89 6.30 19.67 -18.12
N ASN A 90 5.37 19.52 -17.17
CA ASN A 90 5.24 20.30 -15.93
C ASN A 90 5.31 19.43 -14.65
N PHE A 91 5.55 18.12 -14.79
CA PHE A 91 5.65 17.20 -13.67
C PHE A 91 6.94 17.50 -12.93
N ASN A 92 6.84 17.72 -11.62
CA ASN A 92 8.03 17.90 -10.81
C ASN A 92 8.68 16.52 -10.56
N PRO A 93 9.86 16.22 -11.12
CA PRO A 93 10.54 14.94 -10.92
C PRO A 93 10.97 14.71 -9.47
N HIS A 94 11.00 15.77 -8.64
CA HIS A 94 11.30 15.71 -7.21
C HIS A 94 10.04 15.62 -6.34
N THR A 95 8.91 15.21 -6.92
CA THR A 95 7.70 14.91 -6.13
C THR A 95 8.02 13.77 -5.16
N ARG A 96 7.71 13.98 -3.88
CA ARG A 96 7.94 13.00 -2.82
C ARG A 96 6.63 12.27 -2.53
N HIS A 97 6.65 10.96 -2.72
CA HIS A 97 5.49 10.10 -2.52
C HIS A 97 5.60 9.37 -1.19
N CYS A 98 4.49 9.26 -0.47
CA CYS A 98 4.41 8.46 0.75
C CYS A 98 3.15 7.60 0.68
N PHE A 99 3.35 6.28 0.71
CA PHE A 99 2.25 5.32 0.80
C PHE A 99 2.10 4.84 2.24
N TYR A 100 0.86 4.60 2.66
CA TYR A 100 0.55 4.02 3.95
C TYR A 100 -0.02 2.61 3.75
N GLY A 101 0.56 1.62 4.41
CA GLY A 101 0.06 0.25 4.38
C GLY A 101 1.07 -0.77 4.89
N LEU A 102 0.58 -1.95 5.24
CA LEU A 102 1.42 -3.04 5.76
C LEU A 102 1.82 -4.06 4.69
N ASP A 103 1.24 -3.99 3.50
CA ASP A 103 1.42 -4.99 2.45
C ASP A 103 2.81 -4.90 1.82
N ALA A 104 3.42 -6.06 1.57
CA ALA A 104 4.73 -6.15 0.93
C ALA A 104 4.67 -5.73 -0.55
N ASP A 105 3.51 -5.91 -1.18
CA ASP A 105 3.24 -5.51 -2.57
C ASP A 105 3.48 -4.01 -2.77
N LEU A 106 3.23 -3.18 -1.75
CA LEU A 106 3.52 -1.74 -1.81
C LEU A 106 5.01 -1.44 -2.02
N ILE A 107 5.93 -2.27 -1.50
CA ILE A 107 7.37 -2.10 -1.75
C ILE A 107 7.66 -2.32 -3.23
N MET A 108 7.17 -3.44 -3.78
CA MET A 108 7.40 -3.79 -5.19
C MET A 108 6.74 -2.75 -6.11
N LEU A 109 5.48 -2.43 -5.88
CA LEU A 109 4.72 -1.45 -6.64
C LEU A 109 5.36 -0.05 -6.63
N SER A 110 5.86 0.40 -5.48
CA SER A 110 6.60 1.66 -5.39
C SER A 110 7.94 1.62 -6.15
N LEU A 111 8.64 0.47 -6.19
CA LEU A 111 9.86 0.32 -6.99
C LEU A 111 9.56 0.35 -8.50
N VAL A 112 8.50 -0.33 -8.98
CA VAL A 112 8.03 -0.31 -10.38
C VAL A 112 7.65 1.10 -10.84
N SER A 113 7.23 1.99 -9.93
CA SER A 113 6.89 3.37 -10.31
C SER A 113 8.10 4.16 -10.85
N HIS A 114 9.32 3.69 -10.54
CA HIS A 114 10.60 4.37 -10.77
C HIS A 114 10.66 5.81 -10.24
N GLU A 115 9.86 6.15 -9.24
CA GLU A 115 9.95 7.45 -8.59
C GLU A 115 11.18 7.48 -7.65
N PRO A 116 12.03 8.52 -7.74
CA PRO A 116 13.26 8.58 -6.96
C PRO A 116 13.02 8.82 -5.47
N HIS A 117 11.93 9.52 -5.11
CA HIS A 117 11.62 9.89 -3.73
C HIS A 117 10.32 9.23 -3.27
N PHE A 118 10.43 7.98 -2.84
CA PHE A 118 9.30 7.20 -2.33
C PHE A 118 9.59 6.74 -0.90
N SER A 119 8.61 6.91 -0.02
CA SER A 119 8.60 6.33 1.33
C SER A 119 7.34 5.51 1.60
N LEU A 120 7.45 4.54 2.51
CA LEU A 120 6.34 3.76 3.03
C LEU A 120 6.20 4.00 4.53
N LEU A 121 5.05 4.49 4.96
CA LEU A 121 4.68 4.60 6.37
C LEU A 121 3.95 3.33 6.80
N ARG A 122 4.48 2.65 7.82
CA ARG A 122 3.98 1.34 8.27
C ARG A 122 3.85 1.34 9.78
N GLU A 123 2.87 0.63 10.31
CA GLU A 123 2.83 0.33 11.75
C GLU A 123 3.94 -0.67 12.10
N GLU A 124 4.59 -0.48 13.24
CA GLU A 124 5.59 -1.42 13.72
C GLU A 124 4.94 -2.74 14.15
N VAL A 125 5.50 -3.85 13.65
CA VAL A 125 5.07 -5.20 14.02
C VAL A 125 6.09 -5.79 15.00
N ASN A 126 5.71 -5.85 16.28
CA ASN A 126 6.55 -6.46 17.31
C ASN A 126 6.49 -8.00 17.23
N PHE A 127 7.48 -8.61 16.57
CA PHE A 127 7.61 -10.07 16.45
C PHE A 127 8.14 -10.74 17.73
N SER A 128 8.62 -9.98 18.72
CA SER A 128 9.27 -10.47 19.95
C SER A 128 8.33 -11.10 20.99
N ARG A 129 7.13 -11.56 20.60
CA ARG A 129 6.20 -12.20 21.54
C ARG A 129 6.40 -13.72 21.51
N THR A 130 7.47 -14.18 22.16
CA THR A 130 7.63 -15.57 22.60
C THR A 130 6.43 -15.99 23.45
N GLU A 131 5.58 -16.82 22.87
CA GLU A 131 4.63 -17.84 23.36
C GLU A 131 4.20 -17.98 24.85
N THR A 132 4.31 -16.97 25.72
CA THR A 132 3.78 -17.10 27.08
C THR A 132 2.74 -16.04 27.39
N LYS A 133 1.48 -16.47 27.39
CA LYS A 133 0.22 -15.82 27.83
C LYS A 133 -0.59 -15.12 26.71
N PRO A 134 -1.60 -15.81 26.13
CA PRO A 134 -2.45 -15.28 25.06
C PRO A 134 -3.49 -14.23 25.51
N HIS A 135 -3.45 -13.76 26.77
CA HIS A 135 -4.51 -12.91 27.33
C HIS A 135 -4.07 -11.57 27.92
N LEU A 136 -2.80 -11.17 27.83
CA LEU A 136 -2.46 -9.78 28.12
C LEU A 136 -2.75 -8.92 26.89
N LYS A 137 -3.97 -8.36 26.92
CA LYS A 137 -4.46 -7.21 26.15
C LYS A 137 -3.30 -6.42 25.55
N ARG A 138 -3.24 -6.33 24.22
CA ARG A 138 -2.60 -5.18 23.56
C ARG A 138 -3.19 -3.98 24.28
N SER A 139 -2.40 -3.30 25.10
CA SER A 139 -2.89 -2.15 25.85
C SER A 139 -3.49 -1.22 24.81
N MET A 140 -4.80 -0.95 24.88
CA MET A 140 -5.44 0.08 24.07
C MET A 140 -4.86 1.49 24.35
N LEU A 141 -3.85 1.59 25.22
CA LEU A 141 -3.18 2.82 25.65
C LEU A 141 -1.73 2.93 25.14
N ALA A 142 -1.18 1.92 24.46
CA ALA A 142 0.13 2.08 23.82
C ALA A 142 -0.07 2.78 22.48
N GLU A 143 0.51 3.97 22.33
CA GLU A 143 0.49 4.70 21.07
C GLU A 143 1.10 3.83 19.96
N PRO A 144 0.45 3.71 18.79
CA PRO A 144 1.01 2.96 17.69
C PRO A 144 2.33 3.60 17.26
N THR A 145 3.40 2.80 17.25
CA THR A 145 4.69 3.21 16.70
C THR A 145 4.68 2.99 15.19
N PHE A 146 5.21 3.97 14.46
CA PHE A 146 5.29 3.93 13.00
C PHE A 146 6.75 3.87 12.57
N GLN A 147 6.98 3.14 11.48
CA GLN A 147 8.25 3.06 10.79
C GLN A 147 8.10 3.72 9.41
N LEU A 148 9.10 4.52 9.03
CA LEU A 148 9.18 5.13 7.72
C LEU A 148 10.28 4.44 6.92
N LEU A 149 9.88 3.65 5.93
CA LEU A 149 10.80 2.94 5.04
C LEU A 149 11.08 3.81 3.81
N HIS A 150 12.32 4.26 3.66
CA HIS A 150 12.75 5.06 2.52
C HIS A 150 13.20 4.15 1.37
N LEU A 151 12.42 4.08 0.29
CA LEU A 151 12.79 3.25 -0.86
C LEU A 151 13.92 3.85 -1.69
N GLN A 152 14.19 5.15 -1.55
CA GLN A 152 15.38 5.76 -2.14
C GLN A 152 16.66 5.04 -1.65
N LEU A 153 16.76 4.78 -0.33
CA LEU A 153 17.90 4.06 0.23
C LEU A 153 17.96 2.63 -0.30
N LEU A 154 16.82 1.94 -0.40
CA LEU A 154 16.77 0.60 -0.98
C LEU A 154 17.32 0.59 -2.42
N ARG A 155 16.98 1.59 -3.23
CA ARG A 155 17.50 1.74 -4.60
C ARG A 155 19.01 1.95 -4.61
N GLU A 156 19.54 2.76 -3.70
CA GLU A 156 20.99 2.97 -3.54
C GLU A 156 21.70 1.67 -3.12
N TYR A 157 21.12 0.89 -2.21
CA TYR A 157 21.63 -0.44 -1.84
C TYR A 157 21.63 -1.41 -3.04
N LEU A 158 20.55 -1.44 -3.82
CA LEU A 158 20.48 -2.26 -5.04
C LEU A 158 21.49 -1.81 -6.09
N GLU A 159 21.71 -0.50 -6.24
CA GLU A 159 22.75 0.00 -7.13
C GLU A 159 24.13 -0.48 -6.69
N LEU A 160 24.46 -0.38 -5.40
CA LEU A 160 25.74 -0.85 -4.89
C LEU A 160 25.94 -2.36 -5.07
N GLU A 161 24.89 -3.15 -4.88
CA GLU A 161 24.95 -4.60 -5.01
C GLU A 161 25.17 -5.05 -6.47
N PHE A 162 24.45 -4.45 -7.42
CA PHE A 162 24.42 -4.91 -8.81
C PHE A 162 25.36 -4.16 -9.77
N LYS A 163 25.98 -3.06 -9.33
CA LYS A 163 26.95 -2.29 -10.13
C LYS A 163 28.32 -2.96 -10.13
N LEU A 164 28.41 -4.10 -10.81
CA LEU A 164 29.63 -4.88 -11.00
C LEU A 164 30.58 -4.19 -12.00
N ASP A 165 31.89 -4.30 -11.76
CA ASP A 165 32.94 -3.60 -12.52
C ASP A 165 32.91 -3.90 -14.03
N ASP A 166 32.56 -5.13 -14.41
CA ASP A 166 32.59 -5.59 -15.80
C ASP A 166 31.41 -5.08 -16.65
N CYS A 167 30.32 -4.61 -16.02
CA CYS A 167 29.08 -4.22 -16.70
C CYS A 167 28.76 -2.72 -16.63
N LYS A 168 29.67 -1.90 -16.07
CA LYS A 168 29.45 -0.46 -15.80
C LYS A 168 28.94 0.35 -17.00
N LYS A 169 29.34 -0.01 -18.22
CA LYS A 169 29.00 0.75 -19.43
C LYS A 169 27.51 0.70 -19.80
N TYR A 170 26.80 -0.36 -19.41
CA TYR A 170 25.40 -0.58 -19.77
C TYR A 170 24.48 -0.73 -18.55
N PHE A 171 25.00 -0.41 -17.37
CA PHE A 171 24.25 -0.55 -16.13
C PHE A 171 23.11 0.47 -16.09
N ASP A 172 21.89 -0.03 -15.93
CA ASP A 172 20.67 0.76 -15.70
C ASP A 172 19.93 0.15 -14.50
N LEU A 173 19.93 0.88 -13.39
CA LEU A 173 19.28 0.46 -12.15
C LEU A 173 17.78 0.19 -12.36
N ASN A 174 17.10 0.94 -13.22
CA ASN A 174 15.67 0.73 -13.44
C ASN A 174 15.41 -0.63 -14.06
N ARG A 175 16.24 -1.06 -15.02
CA ARG A 175 16.13 -2.40 -15.62
C ARG A 175 16.44 -3.50 -14.62
N VAL A 176 17.45 -3.32 -13.78
CA VAL A 176 17.77 -4.27 -12.71
C VAL A 176 16.59 -4.41 -11.75
N ILE A 177 15.94 -3.31 -11.38
CA ILE A 177 14.75 -3.31 -10.53
C ILE A 177 13.60 -4.07 -11.22
N ASP A 178 13.34 -3.81 -12.50
CA ASP A 178 12.29 -4.50 -13.26
C ASP A 178 12.54 -6.01 -13.31
N ASP A 179 13.78 -6.42 -13.58
CA ASP A 179 14.19 -7.83 -13.61
C ASP A 179 14.05 -8.49 -12.22
N LEU A 180 14.42 -7.79 -11.14
CA LEU A 180 14.24 -8.29 -9.77
C LEU A 180 12.77 -8.49 -9.42
N ILE A 181 11.91 -7.55 -9.81
CA ILE A 181 10.48 -7.63 -9.53
C ILE A 181 9.85 -8.77 -10.35
N LEU A 182 10.29 -8.99 -11.58
CA LEU A 182 9.91 -10.17 -12.35
C LEU A 182 10.32 -11.47 -11.64
N ILE A 183 11.56 -11.54 -11.12
CA ILE A 183 12.04 -12.70 -10.36
C ILE A 183 11.21 -12.90 -9.08
N TRP A 184 10.92 -11.84 -8.33
CA TRP A 184 10.09 -11.92 -7.12
C TRP A 184 8.67 -12.38 -7.45
N ALA A 185 8.08 -11.88 -8.54
CA ALA A 185 6.79 -12.36 -9.01
C ALA A 185 6.83 -13.87 -9.31
N LEU A 186 7.92 -14.39 -9.88
CA LEU A 186 8.06 -15.83 -10.15
C LEU A 186 8.29 -16.69 -8.90
N LEU A 187 8.94 -16.14 -7.85
CA LEU A 187 9.22 -16.86 -6.61
C LEU A 187 7.98 -17.05 -5.72
N GLY A 188 6.98 -16.21 -5.92
CA GLY A 188 5.71 -16.29 -5.20
C GLY A 188 5.07 -14.92 -5.16
N ASN A 189 3.84 -14.84 -5.65
CA ASN A 189 2.98 -13.68 -5.49
C ASN A 189 1.55 -14.18 -5.29
N ASP A 190 0.67 -13.28 -4.92
CA ASP A 190 -0.71 -13.65 -4.61
C ASP A 190 -1.53 -14.23 -5.78
N PHE A 191 -1.01 -14.15 -7.01
CA PHE A 191 -1.62 -14.60 -8.25
C PHE A 191 -1.02 -15.92 -8.77
N LEU A 192 0.18 -16.31 -8.33
CA LEU A 192 0.87 -17.52 -8.77
C LEU A 192 1.05 -18.51 -7.60
N PRO A 193 0.78 -19.81 -7.80
CA PRO A 193 0.90 -20.83 -6.75
C PRO A 193 2.36 -21.10 -6.33
#